data_AF-A0A917B2T3-F1
#
_entry.id   AF-A0A917B2T3-F1
#
_cell.length_a   1.000
_cell.length_b   1.000
_cell.length_c   1.000
_cell.angle_alpha   90.00
_cell.angle_beta   90.00
_cell.angle_gamma   90.00
#
_symmetry.space_group_name_H-M   'P 1'
#
loop_
_entity.id
_entity.type
_entity.pdbx_description
1 polymer ?
#
loop_
_entity_poly.entity_id
_entity_poly.type
_entity_poly.pdbx_seq_one_letter_code
_entity_poly.pdbx_strand_id
1 'polypeptide(L)' 'MSVRTDEQAESLMQSAKASMAIEGLDLSQREESLVKKCLTGSITHKEFLKRALELSRHA' A
#
# COMPACT_ATOMS: atom_id res chain seq x y z
N MET A 1 -3.23 12.88 -5.34
CA MET A 1 -3.86 11.57 -5.60
C MET A 1 -5.35 11.72 -5.36
N SER A 2 -6.18 11.30 -6.31
CA SER A 2 -7.63 11.26 -6.09
C SER A 2 -7.96 10.11 -5.12
N VAL A 3 -8.80 10.37 -4.13
CA VAL A 3 -9.24 9.39 -3.13
C VAL A 3 -9.99 8.25 -3.81
N ARG A 4 -9.71 7.02 -3.40
CA ARG A 4 -10.37 5.79 -3.88
C ARG A 4 -11.37 5.30 -2.85
N THR A 5 -12.43 4.64 -3.31
CA THR A 5 -13.27 3.82 -2.42
C THR A 5 -12.50 2.58 -1.96
N ASP A 6 -12.99 1.91 -0.92
CA ASP A 6 -12.38 0.68 -0.42
C ASP A 6 -12.29 -0.41 -1.49
N GLU A 7 -13.36 -0.60 -2.26
CA GLU A 7 -13.42 -1.57 -3.37
C GLU A 7 -12.41 -1.23 -4.49
N GLN A 8 -12.29 0.06 -4.83
CA GLN A 8 -11.31 0.52 -5.82
C GLN A 8 -9.88 0.32 -5.33
N ALA A 9 -9.61 0.62 -4.06
CA ALA A 9 -8.30 0.41 -3.45
C ALA A 9 -7.93 -1.08 -3.45
N GLU A 10 -8.88 -1.96 -3.12
CA GLU A 10 -8.68 -3.40 -3.11
C GLU A 10 -8.41 -3.95 -4.51
N SER A 11 -9.19 -3.54 -5.51
CA SER A 11 -8.96 -3.94 -6.91
C SER A 11 -7.58 -3.51 -7.43
N LEU A 12 -7.17 -2.27 -7.15
CA LEU A 12 -5.84 -1.76 -7.51
C LEU A 12 -4.72 -2.54 -6.80
N MET A 13 -4.90 -2.82 -5.50
CA MET A 13 -3.95 -3.60 -4.72
C MET A 13 -3.82 -5.03 -5.23
N GLN A 14 -4.92 -5.70 -5.59
CA GLN A 14 -4.88 -7.06 -6.14
C GLN A 14 -4.06 -7.12 -7.43
N SER A 15 -4.27 -6.17 -8.34
CA SER A 15 -3.50 -6.08 -9.59
C SER A 15 -2.00 -5.83 -9.34
N ALA A 16 -1.68 -4.91 -8.42
CA ALA A 16 -0.30 -4.63 -8.04
C ALA A 16 0.38 -5.84 -7.38
N LYS A 17 -0.31 -6.55 -6.47
CA LYS A 17 0.21 -7.76 -5.82
C LYS A 17 0.44 -8.89 -6.82
N ALA A 18 -0.46 -9.08 -7.78
CA ALA A 18 -0.27 -10.06 -8.84
C ALA A 18 1.00 -9.76 -9.65
N SER A 19 1.25 -8.49 -9.96
CA SER A 19 2.45 -8.06 -10.70
C SER A 19 3.73 -8.29 -9.87
N MET A 20 3.71 -7.94 -8.59
CA MET A 20 4.83 -8.17 -7.65
C MET A 20 5.13 -9.66 -7.47
N ALA A 21 4.10 -10.50 -7.38
CA ALA A 21 4.26 -11.93 -7.19
C ALA A 21 4.98 -12.61 -8.36
N ILE A 22 4.83 -12.10 -9.59
CA ILE A 22 5.59 -12.57 -10.76
C ILE A 22 7.10 -12.35 -10.56
N GLU A 23 7.49 -11.28 -9.86
CA GLU A 23 8.87 -10.95 -9.53
C GLU A 23 9.36 -11.64 -8.23
N GLY A 24 8.53 -12.48 -7.61
CA GLY A 24 8.83 -13.13 -6.32
C GLY A 24 8.78 -12.18 -5.13
N LEU A 25 8.11 -11.03 -5.28
CA LEU A 25 7.91 -10.04 -4.22
C LEU A 25 6.51 -10.20 -3.61
N ASP A 26 6.42 -9.99 -2.30
CA ASP A 26 5.15 -9.99 -1.57
C ASP A 26 5.11 -8.85 -0.56
N LEU A 27 3.92 -8.48 -0.11
CA LEU A 27 3.71 -7.47 0.92
C LEU A 27 3.21 -8.14 2.21
N SER A 28 3.77 -7.74 3.34
CA SER A 28 3.20 -8.08 4.64
C SER A 28 1.85 -7.39 4.84
N GLN A 29 1.01 -7.93 5.73
CA GLN A 29 -0.28 -7.32 6.08
C GLN A 29 -0.14 -5.86 6.56
N ARG A 30 0.99 -5.51 7.19
CA ARG A 30 1.25 -4.14 7.66
C ARG A 30 1.49 -3.18 6.49
N GLU A 31 2.23 -3.62 5.49
CA GLU A 31 2.50 -2.85 4.27
C GLU A 31 1.24 -2.70 3.42
N GLU A 32 0.46 -3.78 3.25
CA GLU A 32 -0.83 -3.71 2.58
C GLU A 32 -1.78 -2.70 3.24
N SER A 33 -1.87 -2.73 4.57
CA SER A 33 -2.69 -1.77 5.33
C SER A 33 -2.23 -0.33 5.13
N LEU A 34 -0.91 -0.10 5.06
CA LEU A 34 -0.34 1.23 4.85
C LEU A 34 -0.67 1.77 3.44
N VAL A 35 -0.55 0.93 2.42
CA VAL A 35 -0.92 1.28 1.03
C VAL A 35 -2.42 1.59 0.94
N LYS A 36 -3.29 0.74 1.52
CA LYS A 36 -4.74 0.97 1.51
C LYS A 36 -5.10 2.31 2.15
N LYS A 37 -4.52 2.64 3.31
CA LYS A 37 -4.75 3.94 3.98
C LYS A 37 -4.35 5.14 3.13
N CYS A 38 -3.30 5.03 2.32
CA CYS A 38 -2.88 6.09 1.41
C CYS A 38 -3.86 6.24 0.23
N LEU A 39 -4.33 5.12 -0.34
CA LEU A 39 -5.26 5.10 -1.48
C LEU A 39 -6.64 5.67 -1.11
N THR A 40 -7.11 5.41 0.12
CA THR A 40 -8.40 5.90 0.62
C THR A 40 -8.32 7.30 1.24
N GLY A 41 -7.14 7.94 1.23
CA GLY A 41 -6.95 9.28 1.79
C GLY A 41 -6.97 9.33 3.32
N SER A 42 -6.95 8.18 4.01
CA SER A 42 -6.86 8.10 5.47
C SER A 42 -5.53 8.66 6.01
N ILE A 43 -4.49 8.65 5.19
CA ILE A 43 -3.21 9.31 5.46
C ILE A 43 -2.77 10.13 4.24
N THR A 44 -1.97 11.17 4.49
CA THR A 44 -1.34 11.92 3.41
C THR A 44 -0.20 11.12 2.78
N HIS A 45 0.17 11.48 1.54
CA HIS A 45 1.33 10.88 0.89
C HIS A 45 2.64 11.11 1.69
N LYS A 46 2.80 12.27 2.33
CA LYS A 46 3.95 12.56 3.19
C LYS A 46 4.02 11.60 4.39
N GLU A 47 2.88 11.33 5.02
CA GLU A 47 2.77 10.39 6.14
C GLU A 47 3.01 8.94 5.68
N PHE A 48 2.53 8.57 4.49
CA PHE A 48 2.81 7.28 3.87
C PHE A 48 4.31 7.04 3.70
N LEU A 49 5.04 7.99 3.12
CA LEU A 49 6.49 7.87 2.92
C LEU A 49 7.25 7.72 4.24
N LYS A 50 6.87 8.49 5.27
CA LYS A 50 7.46 8.39 6.60
C LYS A 50 7.29 6.99 7.19
N ARG A 51 6.07 6.46 7.18
CA ARG A 51 5.76 5.13 7.74
C ARG A 51 6.37 3.99 6.92
N ALA A 52 6.42 4.12 5.61
CA ALA A 52 7.07 3.14 4.74
C ALA A 52 8.56 3.04 5.05
N LEU A 53 9.23 4.17 5.28
CA LEU A 53 10.63 4.21 5.70
C LEU A 53 10.84 3.60 7.10
N GLU A 54 9.92 3.85 8.03
CA GLU A 54 9.98 3.23 9.35
C GLU A 54 9.83 1.70 9.26
N LEU A 55 8.91 1.21 8.42
CA LEU A 55 8.72 -0.23 8.20
C LEU A 55 9.96 -0.87 7.59
N SER A 56 10.58 -0.26 6.57
CA SER A 56 11.76 -0.86 5.91
C SER A 56 13.00 -0.95 6.80
N ARG A 57 13.08 -0.14 7.86
CA ARG A 57 14.17 -0.19 8.84
C ARG A 57 14.00 -1.29 9.89
N HIS A 58 12.80 -1.86 9.97
CA HIS A 58 12.41 -2.87 10.96
C HIS A 58 11.81 -4.14 10.32
N ALA A 59 11.99 -4.30 9.01
CA ALA A 59 11.51 -5.44 8.21
C ALA A 59 12.48 -6.62 8.27
#